data_AF-A0A512JRV1-F1
#
_entry.id   AF-A0A512JRV1-F1
#
_cell.length_a   1.000
_cell.length_b   1.000
_cell.length_c   1.000
_cell.angle_alpha   90.00
_cell.angle_beta   90.00
_cell.angle_gamma   90.00
#
_symmetry.space_group_name_H-M   'P 1'
#
loop_
_entity.id
_entity.type
_entity.pdbx_description
1 polymer ?
#
loop_
_entity_poly.entity_id
_entity_poly.type
_entity_poly.pdbx_seq_one_letter_code
_entity_poly.pdbx_strand_id
1 'polypeptide(L)' 'MLAIDASILSPEPGKPEYRACRLTASDSIEGVEYINAASDEMAARLAAMIANGHGIDLWDRTRFLGSFPPLHVRAAGAKG' A
#
# COMPACT_ATOMS: atom_id res chain seq x y z
N MET A 1 -28.91 11.19 20.12
CA MET A 1 -28.42 11.21 18.72
C MET A 1 -26.91 11.33 18.80
N LEU A 2 -26.18 10.22 18.63
CA LEU A 2 -24.71 10.24 18.68
C LEU A 2 -24.22 10.92 17.39
N ALA A 3 -23.65 12.11 17.52
CA ALA A 3 -22.90 12.73 16.44
C ALA A 3 -21.64 11.88 16.24
N ILE A 4 -21.63 11.08 15.18
CA ILE A 4 -20.38 10.54 14.65
C ILE A 4 -19.55 11.75 14.23
N ASP A 5 -18.45 11.96 14.95
CA ASP A 5 -17.54 13.05 14.67
C ASP A 5 -16.99 12.87 13.25
N ALA A 6 -17.27 13.82 12.36
CA ALA A 6 -16.84 13.75 10.96
C ALA A 6 -15.31 13.80 10.81
N SER A 7 -14.57 14.09 11.89
CA SER A 7 -13.12 13.99 11.95
C SER A 7 -12.62 12.54 11.95
N ILE A 8 -13.49 11.55 12.22
CA ILE A 8 -13.15 10.12 12.04
C ILE A 8 -13.16 9.73 10.55
N LEU A 9 -13.81 10.52 9.69
CA LEU A 9 -13.98 10.25 8.25
C LEU A 9 -13.20 11.20 7.34
N SER A 10 -12.55 12.23 7.89
CA SER A 10 -11.83 13.22 7.10
C SER A 10 -10.34 13.11 7.43
N PRO A 11 -9.49 12.65 6.50
CA PRO A 11 -8.05 12.67 6.73
C PRO A 11 -7.64 14.10 7.06
N GLU A 12 -6.86 14.27 8.13
CA GLU A 12 -6.41 15.60 8.55
C GLU A 12 -5.75 16.29 7.35
N PRO A 13 -6.16 17.52 7.00
CA PRO A 13 -5.57 18.23 5.88
C PRO A 13 -4.06 18.37 6.11
N GLY A 14 -3.25 17.72 5.27
CA GLY A 14 -1.79 17.68 5.37
C GLY A 14 -1.20 16.37 5.89
N LYS A 15 -2.00 15.42 6.41
CA LYS A 15 -1.50 14.07 6.70
C LYS A 15 -1.54 13.18 5.45
N PRO A 16 -0.41 12.54 5.09
CA PRO A 16 -0.40 11.51 4.07
C PRO A 16 -1.32 10.36 4.45
N GLU A 17 -2.04 9.81 3.48
CA GLU A 17 -2.91 8.64 3.69
C GLU A 17 -2.43 7.52 2.77
N TYR A 18 -1.37 6.85 3.22
CA TYR A 18 -0.78 5.77 2.45
C TYR A 18 -1.60 4.50 2.61
N ARG A 19 -1.91 3.84 1.49
CA ARG A 19 -2.53 2.52 1.46
C ARG A 19 -1.67 1.57 0.62
N ALA A 20 -1.45 0.38 1.15
CA ALA A 20 -0.90 -0.77 0.47
C ALA A 20 -2.04 -1.68 0.03
N CYS A 21 -2.28 -1.74 -1.27
CA CYS A 21 -3.24 -2.66 -1.88
C CYS A 21 -2.52 -3.97 -2.21
N ARG A 22 -2.88 -5.05 -1.52
CA ARG A 22 -2.41 -6.40 -1.84
C ARG A 22 -3.09 -6.88 -3.12
N LEU A 23 -2.29 -7.30 -4.08
CA LEU A 23 -2.74 -7.83 -5.35
C LEU A 23 -2.73 -9.36 -5.33
N THR A 24 -3.77 -9.92 -5.92
CA THR A 24 -3.83 -11.33 -6.33
C THR A 24 -2.91 -11.57 -7.53
N ALA A 25 -2.70 -12.83 -7.90
CA ALA A 25 -2.00 -13.21 -9.13
C ALA A 25 -2.67 -12.72 -10.43
N SER A 26 -3.93 -12.28 -10.37
CA SER A 26 -4.69 -11.71 -11.50
C SER A 26 -4.76 -10.18 -11.46
N ASP A 27 -3.87 -9.53 -10.70
CA ASP A 27 -3.80 -8.06 -10.55
C ASP A 27 -5.05 -7.43 -9.90
N SER A 28 -5.94 -8.25 -9.35
CA SER A 28 -7.11 -7.78 -8.60
C SER A 28 -6.73 -7.51 -7.14
N ILE A 29 -7.34 -6.50 -6.52
CA ILE A 29 -7.09 -6.17 -5.11
C ILE A 29 -7.74 -7.22 -4.20
N GLU A 30 -6.94 -7.90 -3.40
CA GLU A 30 -7.38 -8.88 -2.39
C GLU A 30 -7.56 -8.26 -1.01
N GLY A 31 -6.79 -7.21 -0.71
CA GLY A 31 -6.85 -6.53 0.57
C GLY A 31 -6.18 -5.16 0.54
N VAL A 32 -6.53 -4.33 1.52
CA VAL A 32 -5.98 -2.98 1.68
C VAL A 32 -5.49 -2.83 3.11
N GLU A 33 -4.27 -2.32 3.26
CA GLU A 33 -3.66 -2.03 4.55
C GLU A 33 -3.21 -0.57 4.59
N TYR A 34 -3.60 0.16 5.63
CA TYR A 34 -3.23 1.56 5.78
C TYR A 34 -1.87 1.68 6.45
N ILE A 35 -0.97 2.42 5.82
CA ILE A 35 0.39 2.63 6.30
C ILE A 35 0.47 3.99 6.97
N ASN A 36 0.84 3.99 8.25
CA ASN A 36 1.20 5.22 8.95
C ASN A 36 2.68 5.55 8.67
N ALA A 37 2.91 6.48 7.75
CA ALA A 37 4.24 6.98 7.41
C ALA A 37 4.25 8.51 7.31
N ALA A 38 5.41 9.11 7.59
CA ALA A 38 5.58 10.56 7.50
C ALA A 38 6.02 11.03 6.10
N SER A 39 6.44 10.12 5.21
CA SER A 39 6.94 10.44 3.87
C SER A 39 6.76 9.28 2.89
N ASP A 40 6.75 9.60 1.59
CA ASP A 40 6.65 8.61 0.49
C ASP A 40 7.76 7.54 0.60
N GLU A 41 8.98 7.94 0.96
CA GLU A 41 10.12 7.03 1.12
C GLU A 41 9.92 6.04 2.28
N MET A 42 9.39 6.53 3.41
CA MET A 42 9.07 5.68 4.55
C MET A 42 7.92 4.74 4.22
N ALA A 43 6.89 5.24 3.53
CA ALA A 43 5.77 4.44 3.05
C ALA A 43 6.22 3.33 2.10
N ALA A 44 7.14 3.61 1.19
CA ALA A 44 7.74 2.63 0.29
C ALA A 44 8.51 1.53 1.03
N ARG A 45 9.31 1.89 2.04
CA ARG A 45 10.02 0.90 2.87
C ARG A 45 9.06 0.01 3.64
N LEU A 46 7.99 0.58 4.20
CA LEU A 46 6.96 -0.18 4.91
C LEU A 46 6.19 -1.10 3.94
N ALA A 47 5.78 -0.60 2.78
CA ALA A 47 5.09 -1.39 1.76
C ALA A 47 5.95 -2.57 1.27
N ALA A 48 7.25 -2.37 1.06
CA ALA A 48 8.18 -3.43 0.70
C ALA A 48 8.31 -4.52 1.78
N MET A 49 8.20 -4.17 3.06
CA MET A 49 8.19 -5.16 4.16
C MET A 49 6.86 -5.92 4.25
N ILE A 50 5.75 -5.31 3.80
CA ILE A 50 4.42 -5.95 3.77
C ILE A 50 4.30 -6.95 2.62
N ALA A 51 5.13 -6.85 1.58
CA ALA A 51 5.11 -7.69 0.37
C ALA A 51 5.43 -9.19 0.63
N ASN A 52 4.60 -9.86 1.43
CA ASN A 52 4.67 -11.27 1.77
C ASN A 52 3.95 -12.09 0.70
N GLY A 53 4.66 -12.57 -0.32
CA GLY A 53 4.09 -13.50 -1.31
C GLY A 53 3.03 -12.90 -2.27
N HIS A 54 2.61 -11.65 -2.05
CA HIS A 54 1.72 -10.88 -2.90
C HIS A 54 2.39 -9.61 -3.44
N GLY A 55 1.96 -9.15 -4.61
CA GLY A 55 2.32 -7.83 -5.11
C GLY A 55 1.61 -6.76 -4.30
N ILE A 56 2.26 -5.62 -4.07
CA ILE A 56 1.70 -4.49 -3.33
C ILE A 56 1.70 -3.26 -4.21
N ASP A 57 0.55 -2.64 -4.39
CA ASP A 57 0.49 -1.28 -4.92
C ASP A 57 0.39 -0.28 -3.78
N LEU A 58 1.32 0.68 -3.76
CA LEU A 58 1.32 1.78 -2.81
C LEU A 58 0.66 3.01 -3.42
N TRP A 59 -0.29 3.56 -2.67
CA TRP A 59 -1.02 4.77 -3.03
C TRP A 59 -1.00 5.75 -1.88
N ASP A 60 -0.98 7.05 -2.18
CA ASP A 60 -1.36 8.13 -1.26
C ASP A 60 -2.68 8.74 -1.75
N ARG A 61 -3.78 8.49 -1.05
CA ARG A 61 -5.13 8.91 -1.47
C ARG A 61 -5.47 8.49 -2.91
N THR A 62 -5.38 9.38 -3.89
CA THR A 62 -5.64 9.09 -5.31
C THR A 62 -4.35 9.03 -6.15
N ARG A 63 -3.19 9.25 -5.54
CA ARG A 63 -1.88 9.27 -6.19
C ARG A 63 -1.22 7.90 -6.07
N PHE A 64 -0.95 7.26 -7.20
CA PHE A 64 -0.13 6.05 -7.25
C PHE A 64 1.34 6.41 -6.97
N LEU A 65 1.99 5.68 -6.06
CA LEU A 65 3.39 5.92 -5.67
C LEU A 65 4.33 4.85 -6.20
N GLY A 66 3.87 3.61 -6.35
CA GLY A 66 4.67 2.52 -6.90
C GLY A 66 4.08 1.14 -6.64
N SER A 67 4.62 0.14 -7.34
CA SER A 67 4.25 -1.27 -7.16
C SER A 67 5.47 -2.06 -6.71
N PHE A 68 5.26 -2.98 -5.78
CA PHE A 68 6.28 -3.85 -5.19
C PHE A 68 5.93 -5.29 -5.52
N PRO A 69 6.79 -6.02 -6.27
CA PRO A 69 6.50 -7.40 -6.60
C PRO A 69 6.53 -8.30 -5.36
N PRO A 70 5.88 -9.47 -5.40
CA PRO A 70 5.98 -10.44 -4.33
C PRO A 70 7.43 -10.86 -4.07
N LEU A 71 7.84 -10.91 -2.80
CA LEU A 71 9.19 -11.36 -2.41
C LEU A 71 9.49 -12.82 -2.81
N HIS A 72 8.45 -13.63 -3.07
CA HIS A 72 8.60 -15.01 -3.54
C HIS A 72 8.88 -15.13 -5.05
N VAL A 73 8.85 -14.04 -5.80
CA VAL A 73 9.41 -14.03 -7.15
C VAL A 73 10.92 -13.82 -7.05
N ARG A 74 11.64 -14.81 -6.48
CA ARG A 74 13.01 -15.04 -6.93
C ARG A 74 12.90 -15.26 -8.42
N ALA A 75 13.66 -14.46 -9.18
CA ALA A 75 13.87 -14.58 -10.60
C ALA A 75 13.94 -16.05 -11.08
N ALA A 76 12.80 -16.63 -11.47
CA ALA A 76 12.75 -17.81 -12.31
C ALA A 76 12.92 -17.31 -13.76
N GLY A 77 14.11 -16.80 -14.07
CA GLY A 77 14.32 -16.08 -15.33
C GLY A 77 15.73 -15.54 -15.58
N ALA A 78 16.77 -16.11 -14.97
CA ALA A 78 18.11 -16.01 -15.54
C ALA A 78 18.44 -17.37 -16.18
N LYS A 79 17.95 -17.57 -17.42
CA LYS A 79 18.50 -18.58 -18.33
C LYS A 79 19.62 -17.92 -19.10
N GLY A 80 20.84 -18.43 -18.93
CA GLY A 80 22.04 -18.05 -19.66
C GLY A 80 23.20 -18.88 -19.14
#